data_AF-A0A969SK29-F1
#
_entry.id   AF-A0A969SK29-F1
#
_cell.length_a   1.000
_cell.length_b   1.000
_cell.length_c   1.000
_cell.angle_alpha   90.00
_cell.angle_beta   90.00
_cell.angle_gamma   90.00
#
_symmetry.space_group_name_H-M   'P 1'
#
loop_
_entity.id
_entity.type
_entity.pdbx_description
1 polymer ?
#
loop_
_entity_poly.entity_id
_entity_poly.type
_entity_poly.pdbx_seq_one_letter_code
_entity_poly.pdbx_strand_id
1 'polypeptide(L)' 'MDADEALCTSWWERVKYYARLAIERFEFGVDAVKELLSTLTSDQRWGVMLEFDEVSPDRFAQLVSAAPDWVEWMA' A
#
# COMPACT_ATOMS: atom_id res chain seq x y z
N MET A 1 27.95 7.55 2.75
CA MET A 1 27.06 6.40 2.49
C MET A 1 25.82 6.44 3.40
N ASP A 2 25.62 7.51 4.19
CA ASP A 2 24.56 7.55 5.22
C ASP A 2 23.25 8.24 4.75
N ALA A 3 23.31 9.06 3.70
CA ALA A 3 22.15 9.79 3.20
C ALA A 3 21.12 8.86 2.53
N ASP A 4 21.59 7.85 1.80
CA ASP A 4 20.72 6.87 1.14
C ASP A 4 20.01 5.96 2.15
N GLU A 5 20.68 5.61 3.25
CA GLU A 5 20.12 4.77 4.30
C GLU A 5 19.02 5.51 5.08
N ALA A 6 19.24 6.81 5.38
CA ALA A 6 18.23 7.67 6.01
C ALA A 6 17.02 7.96 5.09
N LEU A 7 17.24 8.08 3.79
CA LEU A 7 16.15 8.22 2.82
C LEU A 7 15.34 6.92 2.70
N CYS A 8 16.02 5.78 2.68
CA CYS A 8 15.40 4.45 2.60
C CYS A 8 14.57 4.13 3.85
N THR A 9 15.06 4.46 5.05
CA THR A 9 14.29 4.31 6.30
C THR A 9 13.06 5.21 6.32
N SER A 10 13.19 6.48 5.96
CA SER A 10 12.05 7.41 5.94
C SER A 10 10.98 7.00 4.91
N TRP A 11 11.40 6.45 3.76
CA TRP A 11 10.49 5.93 2.75
C TRP A 11 9.75 4.69 3.26
N TRP A 12 10.46 3.76 3.91
CA TRP A 12 9.86 2.54 4.43
C TRP A 12 8.90 2.77 5.60
N GLU A 13 9.25 3.68 6.52
CA GLU A 13 8.34 4.10 7.59
C GLU A 13 7.04 4.70 7.03
N ARG A 14 7.16 5.48 5.95
CA ARG A 14 6.00 6.03 5.25
C ARG A 14 5.16 4.95 4.59
N VAL A 15 5.79 3.98 3.92
CA VAL A 15 5.09 2.81 3.35
C VAL A 15 4.31 2.06 4.43
N LYS A 16 4.94 1.74 5.56
CA LYS A 16 4.29 1.07 6.69
C LYS A 16 3.09 1.82 7.24
N TYR A 17 3.21 3.14 7.38
CA TYR A 17 2.11 3.99 7.79
C TYR A 17 0.93 3.90 6.82
N TYR A 18 1.17 4.01 5.52
CA TYR A 18 0.10 3.94 4.51
C TYR A 18 -0.45 2.53 4.32
N ALA A 19 0.34 1.47 4.53
CA ALA A 19 -0.14 0.09 4.52
C ALA A 19 -1.15 -0.16 5.65
N ARG A 20 -0.85 0.32 6.86
CA ARG A 20 -1.81 0.28 7.96
C ARG A 20 -3.09 1.04 7.62
N LEU A 21 -2.97 2.24 7.05
CA LEU A 21 -4.15 2.99 6.59
C LEU A 21 -4.92 2.25 5.50
N ALA A 22 -4.25 1.58 4.56
CA ALA A 22 -4.91 0.80 3.51
C ALA A 22 -5.71 -0.37 4.08
N ILE A 23 -5.16 -1.07 5.08
CA ILE A 23 -5.84 -2.15 5.81
C ILE A 23 -7.09 -1.61 6.54
N GLU A 24 -6.96 -0.48 7.22
CA GLU A 24 -8.08 0.20 7.91
C GLU A 24 -9.13 0.68 6.89
N ARG A 25 -8.69 1.22 5.74
CA ARG A 25 -9.58 1.71 4.66
C ARG A 25 -10.32 0.59 3.95
N PHE A 26 -9.76 -0.61 3.91
CA PHE A 26 -10.41 -1.78 3.31
C PHE A 26 -11.74 -2.12 3.98
N GLU A 27 -11.94 -1.76 5.25
CA GLU A 27 -13.24 -1.91 5.95
C GLU A 27 -14.36 -1.06 5.32
N PHE A 28 -14.00 0.00 4.60
CA PHE A 28 -14.92 0.85 3.86
C PHE A 28 -15.00 0.48 2.38
N GLY A 29 -14.34 -0.61 1.96
CA GLY A 29 -14.35 -1.13 0.61
C GLY A 29 -13.10 -0.79 -0.21
N VAL A 30 -13.04 -1.41 -1.39
CA VAL A 30 -11.88 -1.33 -2.29
C VAL A 30 -11.64 0.09 -2.83
N ASP A 31 -12.70 0.82 -3.15
CA ASP A 31 -12.58 2.20 -3.66
C ASP A 31 -11.89 3.14 -2.68
N ALA A 32 -12.11 2.95 -1.36
CA ALA A 32 -11.45 3.73 -0.33
C ALA A 32 -9.93 3.45 -0.27
N VAL A 33 -9.52 2.22 -0.59
CA VAL A 33 -8.09 1.85 -0.71
C VAL A 33 -7.50 2.45 -1.98
N LYS A 34 -8.21 2.37 -3.10
CA LYS A 34 -7.79 2.97 -4.38
C LYS A 34 -7.62 4.49 -4.26
N GLU A 35 -8.55 5.18 -3.62
CA GLU A 35 -8.47 6.62 -3.35
C GLU A 35 -7.25 6.95 -2.49
N LEU A 36 -6.99 6.19 -1.42
CA LEU A 36 -5.80 6.36 -0.60
C LEU A 36 -4.52 6.23 -1.45
N LEU A 37 -4.41 5.16 -2.23
CA LEU A 37 -3.25 4.88 -3.08
C LEU A 37 -3.02 5.99 -4.12
N SER A 38 -4.10 6.58 -4.66
CA SER A 38 -4.00 7.67 -5.65
C SER A 38 -3.24 8.90 -5.15
N THR A 39 -3.13 9.09 -3.82
CA THR A 39 -2.38 10.19 -3.20
C THR A 39 -0.86 9.93 -3.11
N LEU A 40 -0.41 8.72 -3.47
CA LEU A 40 0.97 8.25 -3.34
C LEU A 40 1.68 8.19 -4.70
N THR A 41 3.01 8.18 -4.65
CA THR A 41 3.84 7.88 -5.83
C THR A 41 3.75 6.40 -6.19
N SER A 42 4.04 6.04 -7.46
CA SER A 42 4.02 4.65 -7.93
C SER A 42 4.83 3.71 -7.02
N ASP A 43 6.07 4.08 -6.67
CA ASP A 43 6.92 3.28 -5.77
C ASP A 43 6.28 3.06 -4.40
N GLN A 44 5.67 4.12 -3.83
CA GLN A 44 4.99 4.02 -2.54
C GLN A 44 3.75 3.13 -2.61
N ARG A 45 2.98 3.18 -3.71
CA ARG A 45 1.82 2.29 -3.90
C ARG A 45 2.25 0.83 -3.90
N TRP A 46 3.33 0.51 -4.62
CA TRP A 46 3.90 -0.83 -4.60
C TRP A 46 4.35 -1.26 -3.21
N GLY A 47 5.11 -0.40 -2.52
CA GLY A 47 5.54 -0.68 -1.15
C GLY A 47 4.36 -0.92 -0.21
N VAL A 48 3.31 -0.11 -0.32
CA VAL A 48 2.09 -0.23 0.48
C VAL A 48 1.37 -1.54 0.22
N MET A 49 1.22 -1.95 -1.04
CA MET A 49 0.57 -3.22 -1.38
C MET A 49 1.39 -4.43 -0.90
N LEU A 50 2.72 -4.36 -0.97
CA LEU A 50 3.61 -5.41 -0.43
C LEU A 50 3.50 -5.53 1.09
N GLU A 51 3.58 -4.41 1.81
CA GLU A 51 3.46 -4.42 3.28
C GLU A 51 2.02 -4.78 3.72
N PHE A 52 0.99 -4.43 2.95
CA PHE A 52 -0.38 -4.90 3.19
C PHE A 52 -0.42 -6.43 3.15
N ASP A 53 0.06 -7.05 2.08
CA ASP A 53 0.11 -8.52 1.96
C ASP A 53 0.90 -9.16 3.11
N GLU A 54 2.03 -8.57 3.50
CA GLU A 54 2.83 -9.07 4.63
C GLU A 54 2.09 -8.99 5.99
N VAL A 55 1.42 -7.88 6.28
CA VAL A 55 0.77 -7.64 7.57
C VAL A 55 -0.61 -8.29 7.66
N SER A 56 -1.34 -8.37 6.55
CA SER A 56 -2.72 -8.87 6.51
C SER A 56 -3.02 -9.63 5.21
N PRO A 57 -2.41 -10.81 5.01
CA PRO A 57 -2.53 -11.56 3.75
C PRO A 57 -3.97 -11.97 3.44
N ASP A 58 -4.78 -12.29 4.45
CA ASP A 58 -6.19 -12.66 4.26
C ASP A 58 -7.02 -11.50 3.68
N ARG A 59 -6.80 -10.28 4.18
CA ARG A 59 -7.49 -9.08 3.70
C ARG A 59 -6.95 -8.65 2.34
N PHE A 60 -5.64 -8.81 2.11
CA PHE A 60 -5.04 -8.58 0.81
C PHE A 60 -5.63 -9.53 -0.25
N ALA A 61 -5.75 -10.82 0.06
CA ALA A 61 -6.38 -11.81 -0.82
C ALA A 61 -7.83 -11.44 -1.17
N GLN A 62 -8.60 -10.92 -0.20
CA GLN A 62 -9.94 -10.42 -0.45
C GLN A 62 -9.95 -9.17 -1.35
N LEU A 63 -9.01 -8.24 -1.14
CA LEU A 63 -8.87 -7.05 -1.96
C LEU A 63 -8.57 -7.41 -3.42
N VAL A 64 -7.57 -8.26 -3.67
CA VAL A 64 -7.18 -8.64 -5.04
C VAL A 64 -8.24 -9.50 -5.71
N SER A 65 -9.04 -10.25 -4.94
CA SER A 65 -10.19 -10.97 -5.48
C SER A 65 -11.34 -10.03 -5.86
N ALA A 66 -11.53 -8.93 -5.11
CA ALA A 66 -12.59 -7.96 -5.35
C ALA A 66 -12.22 -6.97 -6.47
N ALA A 67 -10.92 -6.68 -6.65
CA ALA A 67 -10.38 -5.87 -7.73
C ALA A 67 -9.20 -6.58 -8.40
N PRO A 68 -9.46 -7.47 -9.37
CA PRO A 68 -8.41 -8.18 -10.09
C PRO A 68 -7.52 -7.26 -10.92
N ASP A 69 -7.97 -6.04 -11.22
CA ASP A 69 -7.26 -4.98 -11.94
C ASP A 69 -6.41 -4.06 -11.04
N TRP A 70 -6.26 -4.37 -9.75
CA TRP A 70 -5.58 -3.50 -8.78
C TRP A 70 -4.17 -3.06 -9.20
N VAL A 71 -3.47 -3.88 -9.99
CA VAL A 71 -2.14 -3.59 -10.53
C VAL A 71 -2.15 -2.34 -11.43
N GLU A 72 -3.26 -2.04 -12.11
CA GLU A 72 -3.41 -0.84 -12.94
C GLU A 72 -3.37 0.44 -12.09
N TRP A 73 -3.65 0.36 -10.79
CA TRP A 73 -3.60 1.52 -9.89
C TRP A 73 -2.17 1.85 -9.47
N MET A 74 -1.20 1.00 -9.78
CA MET A 74 0.21 1.21 -9.45
C MET A 74 0.92 2.14 -10.45
N ALA A 75 0.26 2.51 -11.56
CA ALA A 75 0.78 3.40 -12.59
C ALA A 75 0.83 4.89 -12.18
#